data_AF-A0A4U5Q8E5-F1
#
_entry.id   AF-A0A4U5Q8E5-F1
#
_cell.length_a   1.000
_cell.length_b   1.000
_cell.length_c   1.000
_cell.angle_alpha   90.00
_cell.angle_beta   90.00
_cell.angle_gamma   90.00
#
_symmetry.space_group_name_H-M   'P 1'
#
loop_
_entity.id
_entity.type
_entity.pdbx_description
1 polymer ?
#
loop_
_entity_poly.entity_id
_entity_poly.type
_entity_poly.pdbx_seq_one_letter_code
_entity_poly.pdbx_strand_id
1 'polypeptide(L)'
;MDWQVQTLCGQAYGAQQYQKVGRQTYGAMFSLVLVASLVSLVWINMENVLILIGQDPIIAHEAGRFTLWTVPTLFAYAIFQPLSRYLQIQSLTIPMLLNSVVTLLLHIPLCWFLVFKSGLENVGGALAISISKWLNVIFLLLYVKYSSACAKTRVPVSMEMFHGIGEFFRFVIPSAVMICLQRWAYEIVALLSVLLSNPQLETSVLSVCLTTTSTFYSIPYGIGAAVSTRVSNELGAGRPQAARIAVYTVMILAIIEVLIASGTLFGTRDIFGIQVGAILQTVLLSLITSCTNWEKQASDARERIFEERYSVENVLEY
;
A
#
# COMPACT_ATOMS: atom_id res chain seq x y z
N MET A 1 1.31 -4.81 13.05
CA MET A 1 0.41 -3.91 13.80
C MET A 1 -1.06 -4.30 13.68
N ASP A 2 -1.48 -5.09 12.69
CA ASP A 2 -2.89 -5.40 12.41
C ASP A 2 -3.67 -6.16 13.50
N TRP A 3 -3.02 -7.07 14.20
CA TRP A 3 -3.74 -8.13 14.90
C TRP A 3 -4.37 -7.69 16.23
N GLN A 4 -3.74 -6.80 17.01
CA GLN A 4 -4.30 -6.44 18.32
C GLN A 4 -5.54 -5.56 18.22
N VAL A 5 -5.54 -4.54 17.35
CA VAL A 5 -6.74 -3.72 17.13
C VAL A 5 -7.87 -4.62 16.66
N GLN A 6 -7.62 -5.53 15.72
CA GLN A 6 -8.62 -6.51 15.29
C GLN A 6 -9.11 -7.41 16.43
N THR A 7 -8.23 -7.97 17.24
CA THR A 7 -8.63 -8.88 18.33
C THR A 7 -9.37 -8.15 19.44
N LEU A 8 -8.79 -7.10 20.04
CA LEU A 8 -9.38 -6.42 21.19
C LEU A 8 -10.61 -5.58 20.80
N CYS A 9 -10.54 -4.81 19.72
CA CYS A 9 -11.68 -4.01 19.29
C CYS A 9 -12.78 -4.90 18.66
N GLY A 10 -12.42 -5.99 17.96
CA GLY A 10 -13.38 -6.97 17.45
C GLY A 10 -14.12 -7.70 18.57
N GLN A 11 -13.40 -8.20 19.56
CA GLN A 11 -14.04 -8.80 20.75
C GLN A 11 -14.89 -7.77 21.51
N ALA A 12 -14.43 -6.53 21.66
CA ALA A 12 -15.23 -5.47 22.25
C ALA A 12 -16.51 -5.18 21.45
N TYR A 13 -16.43 -5.17 20.12
CA TYR A 13 -17.60 -4.98 19.26
C TYR A 13 -18.59 -6.14 19.38
N GLY A 14 -18.10 -7.39 19.39
CA GLY A 14 -18.90 -8.59 19.63
C GLY A 14 -19.59 -8.59 21.00
N ALA A 15 -18.89 -8.13 22.04
CA ALA A 15 -19.40 -7.96 23.40
C ALA A 15 -20.28 -6.71 23.58
N GLN A 16 -20.63 -6.00 22.49
CA GLN A 16 -21.42 -4.77 22.47
C GLN A 16 -20.81 -3.59 23.26
N GLN A 17 -19.51 -3.63 23.54
CA GLN A 17 -18.73 -2.56 24.17
C GLN A 17 -18.33 -1.51 23.14
N TYR A 18 -19.29 -0.91 22.44
CA TYR A 18 -19.07 -0.06 21.27
C TYR A 18 -18.17 1.15 21.53
N GLN A 19 -18.30 1.77 22.70
CA GLN A 19 -17.49 2.93 23.10
C GLN A 19 -16.00 2.56 23.28
N LYS A 20 -15.70 1.30 23.64
CA LYS A 20 -14.33 0.80 23.76
C LYS A 20 -13.64 0.74 22.40
N VAL A 21 -14.37 0.43 21.33
CA VAL A 21 -13.87 0.38 19.94
C VAL A 21 -13.32 1.75 19.51
N GLY A 22 -14.11 2.82 19.71
CA GLY A 22 -13.68 4.18 19.39
C GLY A 22 -12.47 4.65 20.21
N ARG A 23 -12.51 4.44 21.54
CA ARG A 23 -11.41 4.84 22.43
C ARG A 23 -10.08 4.14 22.09
N GLN A 24 -10.13 2.82 21.87
CA GLN A 24 -8.94 2.05 21.49
C GLN A 24 -8.41 2.45 20.10
N THR A 25 -9.30 2.79 19.17
CA THR A 25 -8.89 3.28 17.84
C THR A 25 -8.09 4.58 17.96
N TYR A 26 -8.56 5.55 18.75
CA TYR A 26 -7.81 6.80 18.97
C TYR A 26 -6.49 6.57 19.72
N GLY A 27 -6.47 5.69 20.73
CA GLY A 27 -5.23 5.30 21.40
C GLY A 27 -4.21 4.68 20.44
N ALA A 28 -4.66 3.84 19.50
CA ALA A 28 -3.82 3.27 18.45
C ALA A 28 -3.32 4.35 17.48
N MET A 29 -4.17 5.28 17.03
CA MET A 29 -3.77 6.39 16.16
C MET A 29 -2.67 7.24 16.80
N PHE A 30 -2.84 7.63 18.07
CA PHE A 30 -1.83 8.39 18.80
C PHE A 30 -0.52 7.61 18.94
N SER A 31 -0.61 6.34 19.33
CA SER A 31 0.58 5.48 19.49
C SER A 31 1.33 5.31 18.17
N LEU A 32 0.63 5.16 17.05
CA LEU A 32 1.25 5.03 15.73
C LEU A 32 1.84 6.35 15.23
N VAL A 33 1.22 7.50 15.53
CA VAL A 33 1.79 8.81 15.23
C VAL A 33 3.09 9.04 16.02
N LEU A 34 3.14 8.60 17.28
CA LEU A 34 4.37 8.63 18.08
C LEU A 34 5.48 7.79 17.44
N VAL A 35 5.16 6.54 17.05
CA VAL A 35 6.13 5.66 16.36
C VAL A 35 6.54 6.24 15.01
N ALA A 36 5.60 6.79 14.23
CA ALA A 36 5.89 7.46 12.97
C ALA A 36 6.85 8.65 13.17
N SER A 37 6.71 9.39 14.27
CA SER A 37 7.62 10.49 14.61
C SER A 37 9.04 9.98 14.85
N LEU A 38 9.22 8.88 15.59
CA LEU A 38 10.53 8.28 15.82
C LEU A 38 11.17 7.76 14.53
N VAL A 39 10.39 7.09 13.67
CA VAL A 39 10.87 6.60 12.37
C VAL A 39 11.23 7.76 11.43
N SER A 40 10.47 8.86 11.49
CA SER A 40 10.73 10.05 10.66
C SER A 40 12.09 10.67 10.94
N LEU A 41 12.59 10.63 12.19
CA LEU A 41 13.93 11.12 12.53
C LEU A 41 15.03 10.37 11.77
N VAL A 42 14.84 9.07 11.55
CA VAL A 42 15.75 8.25 10.73
C VAL A 42 15.57 8.59 9.25
N TRP A 43 14.34 8.70 8.77
CA TRP A 43 14.02 8.98 7.36
C TRP A 43 14.52 10.33 6.88
N ILE A 44 14.50 11.35 7.73
CA ILE A 44 15.06 12.68 7.41
C ILE A 44 16.57 12.61 7.20
N ASN A 45 17.26 11.66 7.84
CA ASN A 45 18.70 11.45 7.72
C ASN A 45 19.06 10.29 6.78
N MET A 46 18.12 9.81 5.95
CA MET A 46 18.30 8.58 5.18
C MET A 46 19.49 8.66 4.21
N GLU A 47 19.75 9.81 3.61
CA GLU A 47 20.94 10.02 2.76
C GLU A 47 22.24 9.69 3.51
N ASN A 48 22.44 10.27 4.70
CA ASN A 48 23.61 10.03 5.53
C ASN A 48 23.69 8.57 6.00
N VAL A 49 22.54 7.96 6.32
CA VAL A 49 22.48 6.54 6.72
C VAL A 49 22.94 5.65 5.55
N LEU A 50 22.50 5.94 4.32
CA LEU A 50 22.88 5.18 3.13
C LEU A 50 24.38 5.35 2.80
N ILE A 51 24.91 6.57 2.91
CA ILE A 51 26.36 6.81 2.76
C ILE A 51 27.15 6.04 3.81
N LEU A 52 26.70 6.04 5.07
CA LEU A 52 27.36 5.34 6.17
C LEU A 52 27.46 3.83 5.95
N ILE A 53 26.44 3.21 5.33
CA ILE A 53 26.46 1.78 4.97
C ILE A 53 27.18 1.48 3.65
N GLY A 54 27.82 2.49 3.03
CA GLY A 54 28.67 2.35 1.86
C GLY A 54 27.97 2.45 0.50
N GLN A 55 26.77 3.06 0.43
CA GLN A 55 26.13 3.34 -0.86
C GLN A 55 26.81 4.49 -1.61
N ASP A 56 26.68 4.46 -2.94
CA ASP A 56 27.13 5.56 -3.81
C ASP A 56 26.42 6.88 -3.41
N PRO A 57 27.15 8.01 -3.27
CA PRO A 57 26.55 9.27 -2.83
C PRO A 57 25.43 9.79 -3.72
N ILE A 58 25.46 9.56 -5.04
CA ILE A 58 24.41 10.01 -5.96
C ILE A 58 23.14 9.18 -5.72
N ILE A 59 23.28 7.86 -5.57
CA ILE A 59 22.16 6.97 -5.24
C ILE A 59 21.59 7.31 -3.86
N ALA A 60 22.45 7.51 -2.87
CA ALA A 60 22.05 7.86 -1.51
C ALA A 60 21.31 9.20 -1.46
N HIS A 61 21.76 10.20 -2.24
CA HIS A 61 21.10 11.49 -2.36
C HIS A 61 19.69 11.36 -2.94
N GLU A 62 19.53 10.66 -4.06
CA GLU A 62 18.22 10.47 -4.69
C GLU A 62 17.26 9.67 -3.80
N ALA A 63 17.73 8.58 -3.17
CA ALA A 63 16.95 7.78 -2.24
C ALA A 63 16.58 8.56 -0.97
N GLY A 64 17.51 9.35 -0.44
CA GLY A 64 17.28 10.23 0.72
C GLY A 64 16.25 11.31 0.41
N ARG A 65 16.37 11.98 -0.73
CA ARG A 65 15.42 12.98 -1.21
C ARG A 65 14.03 12.37 -1.39
N PHE A 66 13.91 11.23 -2.06
CA PHE A 66 12.63 10.53 -2.20
C PHE A 66 12.03 10.15 -0.83
N THR A 67 12.85 9.60 0.07
CA THR A 67 12.42 9.19 1.42
C THR A 67 11.89 10.37 2.22
N LEU A 68 12.59 11.52 2.19
CA LEU A 68 12.17 12.75 2.86
C LEU A 68 10.75 13.18 2.43
N TRP A 69 10.48 13.15 1.12
CA TRP A 69 9.17 13.51 0.57
C TRP A 69 8.06 12.50 0.89
N THR A 70 8.42 11.26 1.27
CA THR A 70 7.44 10.27 1.75
C THR A 70 7.17 10.33 3.25
N VAL A 71 7.89 11.16 4.03
CA VAL A 71 7.65 11.32 5.48
C VAL A 71 6.18 11.66 5.79
N PRO A 72 5.50 12.61 5.12
CA PRO A 72 4.09 12.90 5.43
C PRO A 72 3.16 11.71 5.16
N THR A 73 3.52 10.82 4.24
CA THR A 73 2.79 9.57 3.96
C THR A 73 2.82 8.62 5.16
N LEU A 74 3.92 8.58 5.90
CA LEU A 74 4.07 7.75 7.10
C LEU A 74 3.01 8.12 8.16
N PHE A 75 2.81 9.42 8.38
CA PHE A 75 1.79 9.92 9.31
C PHE A 75 0.36 9.64 8.81
N ALA A 76 0.12 9.76 7.49
CA ALA A 76 -1.16 9.38 6.92
C ALA A 76 -1.45 7.89 7.16
N TYR A 77 -0.46 7.01 6.98
CA TYR A 77 -0.61 5.58 7.27
C TYR A 77 -0.89 5.30 8.75
N ALA A 78 -0.23 6.01 9.67
CA ALA A 78 -0.43 5.88 11.11
C ALA A 78 -1.89 6.16 11.53
N ILE A 79 -2.58 7.04 10.80
CA ILE A 79 -4.00 7.38 11.02
C ILE A 79 -4.92 6.44 10.23
N PHE A 80 -4.60 6.19 8.97
CA PHE A 80 -5.42 5.39 8.05
C PHE A 80 -5.61 3.95 8.52
N GLN A 81 -4.55 3.33 9.05
CA GLN A 81 -4.58 1.93 9.48
C GLN A 81 -5.61 1.68 10.59
N PRO A 82 -5.58 2.38 11.74
CA PRO A 82 -6.62 2.25 12.77
C PRO A 82 -8.03 2.57 12.26
N LEU A 83 -8.22 3.61 11.43
CA LEU A 83 -9.54 3.97 10.90
C LEU A 83 -10.11 2.87 9.99
N SER A 84 -9.27 2.28 9.15
CA SER A 84 -9.65 1.15 8.29
C SER A 84 -10.08 -0.05 9.13
N ARG A 85 -9.38 -0.33 10.24
CA ARG A 85 -9.76 -1.40 11.17
C ARG A 85 -11.04 -1.09 11.93
N TYR A 86 -11.20 0.15 12.38
CA TYR A 86 -12.43 0.60 13.04
C TYR A 86 -13.67 0.32 12.18
N LEU A 87 -13.62 0.62 10.88
CA LEU A 87 -14.72 0.31 9.97
C LEU A 87 -14.83 -1.20 9.68
N GLN A 88 -13.71 -1.88 9.46
CA GLN A 88 -13.70 -3.30 9.15
C GLN A 88 -14.33 -4.16 10.25
N ILE A 89 -14.01 -3.89 11.53
CA ILE A 89 -14.55 -4.62 12.69
C ILE A 89 -16.09 -4.56 12.72
N GLN A 90 -16.65 -3.44 12.28
CA GLN A 90 -18.08 -3.21 12.20
C GLN A 90 -18.72 -3.80 10.94
N SER A 91 -17.95 -4.52 10.11
CA SER A 91 -18.31 -4.98 8.77
C SER A 91 -18.66 -3.85 7.77
N LEU A 92 -18.17 -2.62 8.00
CA LEU A 92 -18.39 -1.47 7.12
C LEU A 92 -17.36 -1.46 5.97
N THR A 93 -17.41 -2.47 5.10
CA THR A 93 -16.44 -2.66 4.01
C THR A 93 -16.74 -1.83 2.76
N ILE A 94 -18.01 -1.52 2.49
CA ILE A 94 -18.40 -0.71 1.30
C ILE A 94 -17.76 0.70 1.32
N PRO A 95 -17.78 1.46 2.42
CA PRO A 95 -17.07 2.74 2.49
C PRO A 95 -15.56 2.61 2.24
N MET A 96 -14.94 1.53 2.73
CA MET A 96 -13.52 1.26 2.51
C MET A 96 -13.21 0.96 1.04
N LEU A 97 -14.10 0.22 0.36
CA LEU A 97 -14.00 -0.08 -1.05
C LEU A 97 -14.15 1.20 -1.89
N LEU A 98 -15.19 2.00 -1.64
CA LEU A 98 -15.41 3.26 -2.33
C LEU A 98 -14.21 4.20 -2.16
N ASN A 99 -13.71 4.34 -0.93
CA ASN A 99 -12.52 5.12 -0.64
C ASN A 99 -11.29 4.66 -1.46
N SER A 100 -11.08 3.35 -1.55
CA SER A 100 -9.96 2.77 -2.32
C SER A 100 -10.11 3.01 -3.82
N VAL A 101 -11.31 2.82 -4.38
CA VAL A 101 -11.61 3.04 -5.80
C VAL A 101 -11.44 4.52 -6.17
N VAL A 102 -12.04 5.42 -5.39
CA VAL A 102 -11.92 6.87 -5.62
C VAL A 102 -10.46 7.30 -5.52
N THR A 103 -9.72 6.83 -4.52
CA THR A 103 -8.29 7.13 -4.41
C THR A 103 -7.53 6.65 -5.64
N LEU A 104 -7.77 5.43 -6.12
CA LEU A 104 -7.08 4.89 -7.29
C LEU A 104 -7.34 5.76 -8.53
N LEU A 105 -8.61 6.11 -8.77
CA LEU A 105 -9.00 6.96 -9.90
C LEU A 105 -8.39 8.35 -9.85
N LEU A 106 -8.17 8.90 -8.65
CA LEU A 106 -7.50 10.20 -8.47
C LEU A 106 -5.96 10.08 -8.50
N HIS A 107 -5.41 8.97 -8.00
CA HIS A 107 -3.97 8.77 -7.88
C HIS A 107 -3.30 8.67 -9.25
N ILE A 108 -3.92 7.97 -10.21
CA ILE A 108 -3.36 7.80 -11.56
C ILE A 108 -3.09 9.14 -12.26
N PRO A 109 -4.09 10.03 -12.47
CA PRO A 109 -3.86 11.31 -13.12
C PRO A 109 -2.98 12.24 -12.28
N LEU A 110 -3.08 12.20 -10.94
CA LEU A 110 -2.25 12.98 -10.05
C LEU A 110 -0.76 12.60 -10.17
N CYS A 111 -0.47 11.29 -10.17
CA CYS A 111 0.87 10.76 -10.34
C CYS A 111 1.43 11.15 -11.71
N TRP A 112 0.64 10.97 -12.78
CA TRP A 112 1.04 11.38 -14.12
C TRP A 112 1.40 12.87 -14.20
N PHE A 113 0.55 13.74 -13.65
CA PHE A 113 0.80 15.18 -13.66
C PHE A 113 2.06 15.56 -12.86
N LEU A 114 2.20 15.04 -11.64
CA LEU A 114 3.33 15.39 -10.77
C LEU A 114 4.67 14.84 -11.27
N VAL A 115 4.67 13.67 -11.90
CA VAL A 115 5.90 13.08 -12.44
C VAL A 115 6.29 13.74 -13.76
N PHE A 116 5.34 13.93 -14.69
CA PHE A 116 5.66 14.30 -16.07
C PHE A 116 5.41 15.77 -16.44
N LYS A 117 4.63 16.52 -15.66
CA LYS A 117 4.24 17.90 -16.01
C LYS A 117 4.72 18.96 -15.05
N SER A 118 4.85 18.67 -13.75
CA SER A 118 5.24 19.68 -12.77
C SER A 118 6.76 19.85 -12.60
N GLY A 119 7.58 19.06 -13.31
CA GLY A 119 9.05 19.08 -13.16
C GLY A 119 9.56 18.48 -11.85
N LEU A 120 8.71 17.73 -11.11
CA LEU A 120 9.10 17.09 -9.84
C LEU A 120 9.67 15.67 -10.03
N GLU A 121 9.62 15.12 -11.24
CA GLU A 121 10.20 13.82 -11.58
C GLU A 121 9.83 12.70 -10.57
N ASN A 122 10.82 11.99 -10.01
CA ASN A 122 10.61 10.93 -9.02
C ASN A 122 9.96 11.43 -7.72
N VAL A 123 10.28 12.65 -7.28
CA VAL A 123 9.68 13.31 -6.12
C VAL A 123 8.18 13.55 -6.35
N GLY A 124 7.77 13.79 -7.60
CA GLY A 124 6.37 13.87 -7.99
C GLY A 124 5.58 12.61 -7.62
N GLY A 125 6.20 11.43 -7.76
CA GLY A 125 5.63 10.15 -7.33
C GLY A 125 5.46 10.05 -5.81
N ALA A 126 6.48 10.43 -5.04
CA ALA A 126 6.42 10.47 -3.57
C ALA A 126 5.29 11.41 -3.08
N LEU A 127 5.17 12.59 -3.69
CA LEU A 127 4.13 13.56 -3.36
C LEU A 127 2.73 13.04 -3.74
N ALA A 128 2.58 12.41 -4.90
CA ALA A 128 1.32 11.79 -5.33
C ALA A 128 0.84 10.73 -4.33
N ILE A 129 1.75 9.86 -3.86
CA ILE A 129 1.45 8.85 -2.84
C ILE A 129 0.98 9.54 -1.55
N SER A 130 1.66 10.60 -1.13
CA SER A 130 1.34 11.34 0.08
C SER A 130 -0.06 11.96 0.03
N ILE A 131 -0.36 12.70 -1.04
CA ILE A 131 -1.67 13.31 -1.26
C ILE A 131 -2.76 12.23 -1.29
N SER A 132 -2.57 11.16 -2.05
CA SER A 132 -3.55 10.07 -2.12
C SER A 132 -3.80 9.41 -0.77
N LYS A 133 -2.78 9.23 0.07
CA LYS A 133 -2.96 8.67 1.42
C LYS A 133 -3.66 9.64 2.38
N TRP A 134 -3.40 10.94 2.28
CA TRP A 134 -4.14 11.93 3.05
C TRP A 134 -5.61 12.05 2.60
N LEU A 135 -5.89 11.95 1.30
CA LEU A 135 -7.27 11.88 0.80
C LEU A 135 -8.02 10.69 1.39
N ASN A 136 -7.39 9.52 1.47
CA ASN A 136 -7.96 8.35 2.16
C ASN A 136 -8.29 8.65 3.62
N VAL A 137 -7.34 9.24 4.35
CA VAL A 137 -7.53 9.62 5.77
C VAL A 137 -8.71 10.56 5.93
N ILE A 138 -8.76 11.63 5.13
CA ILE A 138 -9.83 12.63 5.17
C ILE A 138 -11.18 11.98 4.89
N PHE A 139 -11.28 11.15 3.85
CA PHE A 139 -12.52 10.44 3.52
C PHE A 139 -13.00 9.57 4.68
N LEU A 140 -12.12 8.75 5.26
CA LEU A 140 -12.48 7.88 6.38
C LEU A 140 -12.86 8.67 7.64
N LEU A 141 -12.15 9.76 7.95
CA LEU A 141 -12.50 10.64 9.07
C LEU A 141 -13.86 11.29 8.88
N LEU A 142 -14.16 11.79 7.68
CA LEU A 142 -15.48 12.37 7.34
C LEU A 142 -16.57 11.31 7.45
N TYR A 143 -16.35 10.10 6.93
CA TYR A 143 -17.29 8.99 7.06
C TYR A 143 -17.55 8.65 8.53
N VAL A 144 -16.50 8.48 9.33
CA VAL A 144 -16.62 8.21 10.78
C VAL A 144 -17.33 9.34 11.49
N LYS A 145 -17.12 10.61 11.10
CA LYS A 145 -17.74 11.80 11.73
C LYS A 145 -19.22 12.00 11.39
N TYR A 146 -19.65 11.67 10.17
CA TYR A 146 -21.00 12.00 9.71
C TYR A 146 -21.93 10.80 9.52
N SER A 147 -21.40 9.59 9.26
CA SER A 147 -22.24 8.41 9.00
C SER A 147 -23.01 7.96 10.25
N SER A 148 -24.31 7.70 10.13
CA SER A 148 -25.10 7.11 11.22
C SER A 148 -24.65 5.69 11.59
N ALA A 149 -23.99 4.97 10.66
CA ALA A 149 -23.46 3.63 10.90
C ALA A 149 -22.41 3.59 12.02
N CYS A 150 -21.67 4.68 12.22
CA CYS A 150 -20.67 4.79 13.27
C CYS A 150 -21.24 5.39 14.57
N ALA A 151 -22.53 5.73 14.67
CA ALA A 151 -23.06 6.50 15.79
C ALA A 151 -22.85 5.81 17.16
N LYS A 152 -22.94 4.48 17.22
CA LYS A 152 -22.78 3.72 18.48
C LYS A 152 -21.32 3.60 18.94
N THR A 153 -20.40 3.58 17.98
CA THR A 153 -18.95 3.35 18.17
C THR A 153 -18.15 4.65 18.13
N ARG A 154 -18.76 5.75 17.66
CA ARG A 154 -18.18 7.10 17.67
C ARG A 154 -18.17 7.61 19.10
N VAL A 155 -17.01 8.08 19.52
CA VAL A 155 -16.76 8.63 20.86
C VAL A 155 -16.06 9.98 20.71
N PRO A 156 -16.22 10.92 21.64
CA PRO A 156 -15.38 12.11 21.67
C PRO A 156 -13.94 11.71 21.98
N VAL A 157 -12.98 12.50 21.49
CA VAL A 157 -11.58 12.38 21.91
C VAL A 157 -11.49 12.78 23.38
N SER A 158 -10.97 11.90 24.23
CA SER A 158 -10.84 12.11 25.68
C SER A 158 -9.54 11.51 26.21
N MET A 159 -9.13 11.90 27.41
CA MET A 159 -7.93 11.35 28.08
C MET A 159 -8.02 9.85 28.37
N GLU A 160 -9.20 9.26 28.27
CA GLU A 160 -9.39 7.81 28.38
C GLU A 160 -8.70 7.05 27.24
N MET A 161 -8.36 7.70 26.13
CA MET A 161 -7.56 7.08 25.05
C MET A 161 -6.15 6.67 25.49
N PHE A 162 -5.62 7.31 26.55
CA PHE A 162 -4.31 6.97 27.11
C PHE A 162 -4.37 5.74 28.04
N HIS A 163 -5.57 5.39 28.51
CA HIS A 163 -5.76 4.16 29.29
C HIS A 163 -5.57 2.95 28.38
N GLY A 164 -4.63 2.08 28.75
CA GLY A 164 -4.33 0.87 27.98
C GLY A 164 -3.29 1.04 26.86
N ILE A 165 -2.62 2.19 26.72
CA ILE A 165 -1.50 2.34 25.78
C ILE A 165 -0.34 1.38 26.12
N GLY A 166 -0.05 1.16 27.40
CA GLY A 166 0.96 0.18 27.82
C GLY A 166 0.60 -1.25 27.39
N GLU A 167 -0.67 -1.62 27.53
CA GLU A 167 -1.19 -2.90 27.04
C GLU A 167 -1.15 -2.96 25.51
N PHE A 168 -1.45 -1.86 24.81
CA PHE A 168 -1.30 -1.75 23.36
C PHE A 168 0.13 -2.10 22.91
N PHE A 169 1.14 -1.44 23.47
CA PHE A 169 2.53 -1.71 23.09
C PHE A 169 2.99 -3.14 23.43
N ARG A 170 2.53 -3.72 24.56
CA ARG A 170 2.86 -5.10 24.95
C ARG A 170 2.52 -6.14 23.87
N PHE A 171 1.43 -5.95 23.14
CA PHE A 171 1.00 -6.87 22.08
C PHE A 171 1.43 -6.41 20.67
N VAL A 172 1.49 -5.10 20.44
CA VAL A 172 1.89 -4.54 19.14
C VAL A 172 3.37 -4.79 18.87
N ILE A 173 4.26 -4.70 19.86
CA ILE A 173 5.70 -4.89 19.67
C ILE A 173 6.00 -6.29 19.12
N PRO A 174 5.58 -7.41 19.74
CA PRO A 174 5.80 -8.75 19.17
C PRO A 174 5.23 -8.92 17.76
N SER A 175 4.02 -8.40 17.53
CA SER A 175 3.38 -8.47 16.21
C SER A 175 4.11 -7.63 15.15
N ALA A 176 4.68 -6.49 15.54
CA ALA A 176 5.49 -5.65 14.66
C ALA A 176 6.82 -6.32 14.33
N VAL A 177 7.51 -6.87 15.34
CA VAL A 177 8.76 -7.62 15.15
C VAL A 177 8.55 -8.79 14.19
N MET A 178 7.48 -9.58 14.37
CA MET A 178 7.18 -10.70 13.47
C MET A 178 7.02 -10.27 12.00
N ILE A 179 6.28 -9.18 11.75
CA ILE A 179 6.07 -8.65 10.39
C ILE A 179 7.37 -8.06 9.84
N CYS A 180 8.14 -7.33 10.67
CA CYS A 180 9.43 -6.78 10.27
C CYS A 180 10.42 -7.88 9.91
N LEU A 181 10.53 -8.94 10.72
CA LEU A 181 11.39 -10.09 10.42
C LEU A 181 10.99 -10.77 9.11
N GLN A 182 9.69 -10.94 8.85
CA GLN A 182 9.23 -11.49 7.57
C GLN A 182 9.63 -10.59 6.40
N ARG A 183 9.47 -9.27 6.51
CA ARG A 183 9.83 -8.31 5.45
C ARG A 183 11.34 -8.23 5.24
N TRP A 184 12.12 -8.12 6.32
CA TRP A 184 13.57 -8.12 6.26
C TRP A 184 14.13 -9.43 5.70
N ALA A 185 13.50 -10.57 5.95
CA ALA A 185 13.91 -11.82 5.32
C ALA A 185 13.80 -11.74 3.79
N TYR A 186 12.74 -11.14 3.24
CA TYR A 186 12.63 -10.92 1.79
C TYR A 186 13.72 -9.97 1.26
N GLU A 187 14.01 -8.88 1.97
CA GLU A 187 15.09 -7.95 1.58
C GLU A 187 16.47 -8.62 1.65
N ILE A 188 16.73 -9.45 2.66
CA ILE A 188 17.98 -10.23 2.77
C ILE A 188 18.11 -11.19 1.59
N VAL A 189 17.04 -11.92 1.24
CA VAL A 189 17.07 -12.82 0.07
C VAL A 189 17.33 -12.03 -1.22
N ALA A 190 16.77 -10.83 -1.37
CA ALA A 190 17.04 -9.94 -2.49
C ALA A 190 18.49 -9.44 -2.53
N LEU A 191 19.08 -9.13 -1.38
CA LEU A 191 20.50 -8.75 -1.30
C LEU A 191 21.43 -9.93 -1.59
N LEU A 192 21.06 -11.14 -1.14
CA LEU A 192 21.83 -12.35 -1.39
C LEU A 192 21.80 -12.77 -2.87
N SER A 193 20.74 -12.47 -3.63
CA SER A 193 20.70 -12.80 -5.07
C SER A 193 21.77 -12.06 -5.87
N VAL A 194 22.23 -10.90 -5.37
CA VAL A 194 23.33 -10.12 -5.99
C VAL A 194 24.68 -10.82 -5.86
N LEU A 195 24.83 -11.75 -4.90
CA LEU A 195 26.07 -12.49 -4.66
C LEU A 195 26.15 -13.82 -5.44
N LEU A 196 25.11 -14.17 -6.20
CA LEU A 196 25.07 -15.41 -7.00
C LEU A 196 25.86 -15.27 -8.30
N SER A 197 26.18 -16.41 -8.94
CA SER A 197 27.05 -16.48 -10.12
C SER A 197 26.55 -15.66 -11.32
N ASN A 198 25.24 -15.41 -11.43
CA ASN A 198 24.64 -14.53 -12.44
C ASN A 198 23.72 -13.49 -11.78
N PRO A 199 24.26 -12.41 -11.20
CA PRO A 199 23.50 -11.46 -10.40
C PRO A 199 22.35 -10.82 -11.17
N GLN A 200 22.53 -10.51 -12.47
CA GLN A 200 21.48 -9.87 -13.27
C GLN A 200 20.29 -10.82 -13.49
N LEU A 201 20.55 -12.07 -13.85
CA LEU A 201 19.49 -13.06 -14.07
C LEU A 201 18.77 -13.40 -12.76
N GLU A 202 19.52 -13.75 -11.73
CA GLU A 202 18.96 -14.20 -10.45
C GLU A 202 18.15 -13.09 -9.77
N THR A 203 18.65 -11.85 -9.77
CA THR A 203 17.93 -10.71 -9.21
C THR A 203 16.67 -10.39 -10.01
N SER A 204 16.71 -10.49 -11.34
CA SER A 204 15.53 -10.27 -12.18
C SER A 204 14.45 -11.32 -11.94
N VAL A 205 14.83 -12.60 -11.88
CA VAL A 205 13.91 -13.71 -11.58
C VAL A 205 13.31 -13.55 -10.17
N LEU A 206 14.15 -13.27 -9.18
CA LEU A 206 13.69 -13.07 -7.80
C LEU A 206 12.74 -11.88 -7.68
N SER A 207 13.01 -10.76 -8.36
CA SER A 207 12.12 -9.59 -8.39
C SER A 207 10.74 -9.93 -8.99
N VAL A 208 10.70 -10.70 -10.07
CA VAL A 208 9.45 -11.21 -10.66
C VAL A 208 8.72 -12.13 -9.67
N CYS A 209 9.43 -13.04 -9.00
CA CYS A 209 8.85 -13.91 -7.97
C CYS A 209 8.24 -13.09 -6.82
N LEU A 210 8.98 -12.14 -6.24
CA LEU A 210 8.52 -11.30 -5.14
C LEU A 210 7.34 -10.41 -5.55
N THR A 211 7.35 -9.86 -6.76
CA THR A 211 6.24 -9.07 -7.31
C THR A 211 4.99 -9.93 -7.51
N THR A 212 5.17 -11.15 -8.01
CA THR A 212 4.10 -12.13 -8.18
C THR A 212 3.50 -12.49 -6.82
N THR A 213 4.32 -12.90 -5.86
CA THR A 213 3.88 -13.20 -4.49
C THR A 213 3.13 -12.02 -3.89
N SER A 214 3.65 -10.80 -4.02
CA SER A 214 3.01 -9.59 -3.47
C SER A 214 1.65 -9.30 -4.12
N THR A 215 1.52 -9.53 -5.43
CA THR A 215 0.27 -9.36 -6.17
C THR A 215 -0.79 -10.35 -5.68
N PHE A 216 -0.44 -11.64 -5.60
CA PHE A 216 -1.36 -12.67 -5.14
C PHE A 216 -1.68 -12.54 -3.64
N TYR A 217 -0.75 -12.05 -2.81
CA TYR A 217 -0.93 -11.90 -1.37
C TYR A 217 -2.12 -11.02 -0.95
N SER A 218 -2.61 -10.15 -1.84
CA SER A 218 -3.78 -9.30 -1.57
C SER A 218 -5.06 -10.11 -1.29
N ILE A 219 -5.23 -11.27 -1.95
CA ILE A 219 -6.39 -12.15 -1.79
C ILE A 219 -6.40 -12.84 -0.41
N PRO A 220 -5.36 -13.61 -0.01
CA PRO A 220 -5.32 -14.23 1.30
C PRO A 220 -5.27 -13.19 2.43
N TYR A 221 -4.70 -12.00 2.19
CA TYR A 221 -4.78 -10.90 3.13
C TYR A 221 -6.22 -10.44 3.39
N GLY A 222 -7.03 -10.27 2.33
CA GLY A 222 -8.44 -9.92 2.44
C GLY A 222 -9.25 -10.99 3.18
N ILE A 223 -9.05 -12.27 2.85
CA ILE A 223 -9.67 -13.42 3.53
C ILE A 223 -9.26 -13.45 5.02
N GLY A 224 -7.97 -13.27 5.30
CA GLY A 224 -7.40 -13.21 6.65
C GLY A 224 -8.02 -12.10 7.50
N ALA A 225 -8.19 -10.91 6.92
CA ALA A 225 -8.81 -9.79 7.61
C ALA A 225 -10.31 -10.02 7.87
N ALA A 226 -11.03 -10.67 6.94
CA ALA A 226 -12.43 -11.05 7.10
C ALA A 226 -12.61 -12.08 8.21
N VAL A 227 -11.83 -13.17 8.23
CA VAL A 227 -11.91 -14.19 9.29
C VAL A 227 -11.52 -13.64 10.65
N SER A 228 -10.47 -12.81 10.71
CA SER A 228 -10.04 -12.16 11.95
C SER A 228 -11.17 -11.32 12.56
N THR A 229 -11.86 -10.55 11.72
CA THR A 229 -13.04 -9.77 12.12
C THR A 229 -14.18 -10.66 12.61
N ARG A 230 -14.53 -11.72 11.87
CA ARG A 230 -15.64 -12.61 12.24
C ARG A 230 -15.33 -13.38 13.53
N VAL A 231 -14.16 -13.99 13.63
CA VAL A 231 -13.73 -14.75 14.81
C VAL A 231 -13.67 -13.87 16.04
N SER A 232 -13.08 -12.67 15.95
CA SER A 232 -13.03 -11.75 17.10
C SER A 232 -14.42 -11.30 17.55
N ASN A 233 -15.32 -10.95 16.62
CA ASN A 233 -16.70 -10.59 16.93
C ASN A 233 -17.49 -11.75 17.57
N GLU A 234 -17.41 -12.96 17.02
CA GLU A 234 -18.13 -14.13 17.57
C GLU A 234 -17.58 -14.54 18.95
N LEU A 235 -16.25 -14.48 19.15
CA LEU A 235 -15.64 -14.72 20.45
C LEU A 235 -16.07 -13.67 21.48
N GLY A 236 -16.09 -12.40 21.10
CA GLY A 236 -16.60 -11.31 21.94
C GLY A 236 -18.07 -11.48 22.32
N ALA A 237 -18.88 -12.04 21.42
CA ALA A 237 -20.28 -12.33 21.66
C ALA A 237 -20.53 -13.62 22.46
N GLY A 238 -19.47 -14.34 22.87
CA GLY A 238 -19.59 -15.61 23.60
C GLY A 238 -20.10 -16.77 22.73
N ARG A 239 -19.83 -16.75 21.42
CA ARG A 239 -20.32 -17.74 20.43
C ARG A 239 -19.17 -18.57 19.84
N PRO A 240 -18.55 -19.49 20.61
CA PRO A 240 -17.38 -20.23 20.16
C PRO A 240 -17.66 -21.16 18.97
N GLN A 241 -18.87 -21.71 18.85
CA GLN A 241 -19.25 -22.54 17.69
C GLN A 241 -19.27 -21.74 16.39
N ALA A 242 -19.80 -20.52 16.41
CA ALA A 242 -19.81 -19.62 15.26
C ALA A 242 -18.38 -19.20 14.87
N ALA A 243 -17.52 -18.91 15.86
CA ALA A 243 -16.10 -18.64 15.61
C ALA A 243 -15.39 -19.84 14.96
N ARG A 244 -15.66 -21.06 15.44
CA ARG A 244 -15.11 -22.30 14.87
C ARG A 244 -15.57 -22.53 13.42
N ILE A 245 -16.85 -22.30 13.11
CA ILE A 245 -17.36 -22.37 11.73
C ILE A 245 -16.63 -21.37 10.84
N ALA A 246 -16.44 -20.12 11.28
CA ALA A 246 -15.73 -19.10 10.52
C ALA A 246 -14.29 -19.52 10.17
N VAL A 247 -13.58 -20.15 11.12
CA VAL A 247 -12.24 -20.72 10.87
C VAL A 247 -12.28 -21.83 9.83
N TYR A 248 -13.19 -22.81 9.97
CA TYR A 248 -13.32 -23.89 8.99
C TYR A 248 -13.62 -23.40 7.58
N THR A 249 -14.56 -22.46 7.44
CA THR A 249 -14.88 -21.85 6.14
C THR A 249 -13.65 -21.23 5.50
N VAL A 250 -12.84 -20.50 6.26
CA VAL A 250 -11.64 -19.85 5.71
C VAL A 250 -10.51 -20.81 5.42
N MET A 251 -10.35 -21.90 6.18
CA MET A 251 -9.39 -22.95 5.82
C MET A 251 -9.74 -23.58 4.46
N ILE A 252 -11.03 -23.83 4.20
CA ILE A 252 -11.49 -24.32 2.89
C ILE A 252 -11.21 -23.29 1.79
N LEU A 253 -11.57 -22.02 2.01
CA LEU A 253 -11.31 -20.95 1.05
C LEU A 253 -9.82 -20.76 0.76
N ALA A 254 -8.95 -20.90 1.77
CA ALA A 254 -7.50 -20.81 1.60
C ALA A 254 -6.95 -21.98 0.77
N ILE A 255 -7.44 -23.21 0.98
CA ILE A 255 -7.06 -24.35 0.14
C ILE A 255 -7.48 -24.12 -1.31
N ILE A 256 -8.72 -23.67 -1.54
CA ILE A 256 -9.22 -23.36 -2.89
C ILE A 256 -8.38 -22.26 -3.55
N GLU A 257 -8.05 -21.19 -2.81
CA GLU A 257 -7.23 -20.09 -3.31
C GLU A 257 -5.84 -20.57 -3.72
N VAL A 258 -5.17 -21.36 -2.87
CA VAL A 258 -3.85 -21.92 -3.17
C VAL A 258 -3.89 -22.81 -4.41
N LEU A 259 -4.93 -23.64 -4.56
CA LEU A 259 -5.09 -24.51 -5.73
C LEU A 259 -5.31 -23.69 -7.01
N ILE A 260 -6.15 -22.66 -6.96
CA ILE A 260 -6.40 -21.77 -8.11
C ILE A 260 -5.11 -21.01 -8.46
N ALA A 261 -4.47 -20.37 -7.49
CA ALA A 261 -3.25 -19.60 -7.72
C ALA A 261 -2.13 -20.47 -8.29
N SER A 262 -1.89 -21.64 -7.68
CA SER A 262 -0.87 -22.59 -8.16
C SER A 262 -1.22 -23.13 -9.55
N GLY A 263 -2.49 -23.45 -9.81
CA GLY A 263 -2.97 -23.93 -11.11
C GLY A 263 -2.82 -22.87 -12.20
N THR A 264 -3.16 -21.60 -11.92
CA THR A 264 -2.99 -20.48 -12.85
C THR A 264 -1.51 -20.23 -13.13
N LEU A 265 -0.66 -20.17 -12.09
CA LEU A 265 0.79 -19.96 -12.26
C LEU A 265 1.43 -21.10 -13.06
N PHE A 266 1.07 -22.34 -12.76
CA PHE A 266 1.60 -23.49 -13.49
C PHE A 266 1.10 -23.52 -14.94
N GLY A 267 -0.18 -23.24 -15.18
CA GLY A 267 -0.77 -23.23 -16.52
C GLY A 267 -0.28 -22.07 -17.39
N THR A 268 0.16 -20.97 -16.79
CA THR A 268 0.69 -19.81 -17.51
C THR A 268 2.22 -19.75 -17.51
N ARG A 269 2.93 -20.72 -16.92
CA ARG A 269 4.39 -20.67 -16.67
C ARG A 269 5.23 -20.33 -17.90
N ASP A 270 4.82 -20.79 -19.09
CA ASP A 270 5.56 -20.60 -20.34
C ASP A 270 5.37 -19.20 -20.95
N ILE A 271 4.32 -18.49 -20.51
CA ILE A 271 3.95 -17.14 -21.00
C ILE A 271 3.79 -16.13 -19.86
N PHE A 272 4.06 -16.49 -18.61
CA PHE A 272 3.74 -15.69 -17.44
C PHE A 272 4.44 -14.33 -17.48
N GLY A 273 5.74 -14.33 -17.78
CA GLY A 273 6.51 -13.10 -17.97
C GLY A 273 5.99 -12.24 -19.13
N ILE A 274 5.55 -12.87 -20.22
CA ILE A 274 4.98 -12.19 -21.40
C ILE A 274 3.62 -11.58 -21.05
N GLN A 275 2.75 -12.28 -20.32
CA GLN A 275 1.44 -11.77 -19.92
C GLN A 275 1.56 -10.58 -18.98
N VAL A 276 2.41 -10.68 -17.96
CA VAL A 276 2.66 -9.57 -17.03
C VAL A 276 3.22 -8.36 -17.77
N GLY A 277 4.21 -8.56 -18.64
CA GLY A 277 4.78 -7.52 -19.48
C GLY A 277 3.76 -6.88 -20.43
N ALA A 278 3.00 -7.69 -21.15
CA ALA A 278 2.01 -7.24 -22.13
C ALA A 278 0.84 -6.47 -21.48
N ILE A 279 0.33 -6.92 -20.33
CA ILE A 279 -0.73 -6.22 -19.60
C ILE A 279 -0.19 -4.86 -19.13
N LEU A 280 0.99 -4.84 -18.50
CA LEU A 280 1.61 -3.60 -18.03
C LEU A 280 1.83 -2.62 -19.19
N GLN A 281 2.39 -3.12 -20.30
CA GLN A 281 2.68 -2.32 -21.49
C GLN A 281 1.40 -1.81 -22.17
N THR A 282 0.35 -2.62 -22.23
CA THR A 282 -0.95 -2.20 -22.77
C THR A 282 -1.59 -1.10 -21.93
N VAL A 283 -1.55 -1.23 -20.59
CA VAL A 283 -2.05 -0.21 -19.67
C VAL A 283 -1.23 1.08 -19.78
N LEU A 284 0.10 0.97 -19.79
CA LEU A 284 1.00 2.12 -19.97
C LEU A 284 0.76 2.82 -21.30
N LEU A 285 0.72 2.07 -22.41
CA LEU A 285 0.45 2.62 -23.74
C LEU A 285 -0.93 3.28 -23.78
N SER A 286 -1.96 2.68 -23.17
CA SER A 286 -3.29 3.27 -23.10
C SER A 286 -3.28 4.60 -22.35
N LEU A 287 -2.57 4.66 -21.22
CA LEU A 287 -2.43 5.89 -20.43
C LEU A 287 -1.63 6.97 -21.17
N ILE A 288 -0.47 6.61 -21.73
CA ILE A 288 0.36 7.54 -22.52
C ILE A 288 -0.46 8.06 -23.71
N THR A 289 -1.12 7.17 -24.45
CA THR A 289 -1.95 7.51 -25.61
C THR A 289 -3.07 8.47 -25.21
N SER A 290 -3.75 8.19 -24.10
CA SER A 290 -4.85 9.05 -23.61
C SER A 290 -4.37 10.41 -23.11
N CYS A 291 -3.14 10.49 -22.62
CA CYS A 291 -2.56 11.70 -22.02
C CYS A 291 -1.63 12.48 -22.97
N THR A 292 -1.42 12.00 -24.19
CA THR A 292 -0.55 12.65 -25.18
C THR A 292 -1.29 13.80 -25.86
N ASN A 293 -0.65 14.97 -25.98
CA ASN A 293 -1.19 16.06 -26.78
C ASN A 293 -0.95 15.75 -28.27
N TRP A 294 -1.96 15.16 -28.89
CA TRP A 294 -1.92 14.73 -30.28
C TRP A 294 -1.78 15.87 -31.27
N GLU A 295 -2.31 17.06 -30.96
CA GLU A 295 -2.17 18.25 -31.82
C GLU A 295 -0.72 18.72 -31.87
N LYS A 296 -0.05 18.78 -30.71
CA LYS A 296 1.38 19.11 -30.65
C LYS A 296 2.23 18.06 -31.35
N GLN A 297 1.99 16.78 -31.08
CA GLN A 297 2.70 15.68 -31.75
C GLN A 297 2.53 15.72 -33.27
N ALA A 298 1.33 16.07 -33.76
CA ALA A 298 1.07 16.24 -35.18
C ALA A 298 1.81 17.45 -35.77
N SER A 299 1.89 18.57 -35.04
CA SER A 299 2.67 19.76 -35.44
C SER A 299 4.17 19.43 -35.54
N ASP A 300 4.74 18.82 -34.50
CA ASP A 300 6.16 18.45 -34.45
C ASP A 300 6.51 17.40 -35.52
N ALA A 301 5.58 16.50 -35.86
CA ALA A 301 5.75 15.56 -36.97
C ALA A 301 5.72 16.26 -38.33
N ARG A 302 4.84 17.25 -38.50
CA ARG A 302 4.73 18.04 -39.73
C ARG A 302 6.00 18.86 -39.98
N GLU A 303 6.52 19.53 -38.96
CA GLU A 303 7.77 20.30 -39.06
C GLU A 303 8.96 19.44 -39.48
N ARG A 304 9.13 18.24 -38.90
CA ARG A 304 10.19 17.30 -39.29
C ARG A 304 10.16 16.93 -40.77
N ILE A 305 8.98 16.66 -41.32
CA ILE A 305 8.81 16.34 -42.75
C ILE A 305 9.19 17.54 -43.64
N PHE A 306 8.86 18.76 -43.21
CA PHE A 306 9.23 19.97 -43.97
C PHE A 306 10.74 20.22 -43.92
N GLU A 307 11.39 20.09 -42.76
CA GLU A 307 12.85 20.18 -42.65
C GLU A 307 13.56 19.14 -43.51
N GLU A 308 13.06 17.90 -43.51
CA GLU A 308 13.59 16.83 -44.36
C GLU A 308 13.47 17.18 -45.84
N ARG A 309 12.32 17.69 -46.30
CA ARG A 309 12.14 18.14 -47.68
C ARG A 309 13.10 19.28 -48.06
N TYR A 310 13.26 20.29 -47.22
CA TYR A 310 14.21 21.39 -47.46
C TYR A 310 15.66 20.90 -47.53
N SER A 311 16.04 19.92 -46.70
CA SER A 311 17.39 19.33 -46.75
C SER A 311 17.63 18.53 -48.04
N VAL A 312 16.65 17.78 -48.53
CA VAL A 312 16.76 17.01 -49.77
C VAL A 312 16.81 17.93 -50.99
N GLU A 313 16.00 19.00 -51.02
CA GLU A 313 16.05 20.00 -52.09
C GLU A 313 17.41 20.71 -52.14
N ASN A 314 17.99 21.07 -50.98
CA ASN A 314 19.33 21.66 -50.92
C ASN A 314 20.48 20.70 -51.34
N VAL A 315 20.29 19.39 -51.25
CA VAL A 315 21.27 18.38 -51.70
C VAL A 315 21.20 18.13 -53.20
N LEU A 316 20.06 18.41 -53.84
CA LEU A 316 19.86 18.23 -55.29
C LEU A 316 20.27 19.47 -56.12
N GLU A 317 20.58 20.60 -55.47
CA GLU A 317 21.05 21.84 -56.12
C GLU A 317 22.59 21.97 -56.19
N TYR A 318 23.36 20.94 -55.84
CA TYR A 318 24.82 20.83 -56.04
C TYR A 318 25.20 19.67 -56.97
#